data_AF-A0A167MLF6-F1
#
_entry.id   AF-A0A167MLF6-F1
#
_cell.length_a   1.000
_cell.length_b   1.000
_cell.length_c   1.000
_cell.angle_alpha   90.00
_cell.angle_beta   90.00
_cell.angle_gamma   90.00
#
_symmetry.space_group_name_H-M   'P 1'
#
loop_
_entity.id
_entity.type
_entity.pdbx_description
1 polymer ?
#
loop_
_entity_poly.entity_id
_entity_poly.type
_entity_poly.pdbx_seq_one_letter_code
_entity_poly.pdbx_strand_id
1 'polypeptide(L)'
;MRPATVSDLLKSQGKLTPQVLLLEEGNSWYAVVVVDVSSLDAQPITATVQEVALDYSNRYSAEKTEEYNDMLLKYMKMDPSCLPRPLNEPPTWTVSLSGSSAGNLFCDVTSPDVVARLERGKCWFCYGTREICAGCTRGVAQEFDLFMSCGTDLACPNCMGIDIALEDKTFQQRLLGYARPNVTAHEIRERTKHLNARLAELGYPPMRWRDAEADEMDAEAQRTQS
;
A
#
# COMPACT_ATOMS: atom_id res chain seq x y z
N MET A 1 4.89 6.95 2.19
CA MET A 1 4.50 8.29 2.65
C MET A 1 5.65 9.05 3.32
N ARG A 2 5.61 10.38 3.31
CA ARG A 2 6.48 11.27 4.12
C ARG A 2 5.67 12.41 4.74
N PRO A 3 6.13 13.03 5.84
CA PRO A 3 5.48 14.22 6.38
C PRO A 3 5.38 15.32 5.32
N ALA A 4 4.17 15.87 5.17
CA ALA A 4 3.94 17.04 4.34
C ALA A 4 4.53 18.26 5.05
N THR A 5 5.42 18.98 4.36
CA THR A 5 5.97 20.23 4.89
C THR A 5 5.14 21.43 4.44
N VAL A 6 5.24 22.53 5.18
CA VAL A 6 4.68 23.83 4.75
C VAL A 6 5.22 24.21 3.36
N SER A 7 6.49 23.93 3.08
CA SER A 7 7.08 24.18 1.76
C SER A 7 6.49 23.34 0.64
N ASP A 8 6.05 22.10 0.91
CA ASP A 8 5.39 21.27 -0.09
C ASP A 8 4.02 21.87 -0.44
N LEU A 9 3.23 22.25 0.58
CA LEU A 9 1.93 22.91 0.41
C LEU A 9 2.06 24.24 -0.35
N LEU A 10 3.13 24.99 -0.08
CA LEU A 10 3.44 26.25 -0.76
C LEU A 10 3.80 26.06 -2.23
N LYS A 11 4.71 25.12 -2.52
CA LYS A 11 5.13 24.82 -3.89
C LYS A 11 3.97 24.31 -4.74
N SER A 12 3.02 23.65 -4.10
CA SER A 12 1.84 23.12 -4.75
C SER A 12 0.65 24.10 -4.76
N GLN A 13 0.80 25.33 -4.28
CA GLN A 13 -0.28 26.32 -4.14
C GLN A 13 -1.50 25.76 -3.39
N GLY A 14 -1.26 24.99 -2.33
CA GLY A 14 -2.30 24.28 -1.56
C GLY A 14 -2.78 22.97 -2.20
N LYS A 15 -2.35 22.63 -3.41
CA LYS A 15 -2.73 21.41 -4.14
C LYS A 15 -1.62 20.37 -4.14
N LEU A 16 -1.32 19.79 -2.99
CA LEU A 16 -0.35 18.68 -2.93
C LEU A 16 -0.87 17.54 -3.81
N THR A 17 -0.13 17.19 -4.86
CA THR A 17 -0.47 16.06 -5.72
C THR A 17 0.19 14.79 -5.18
N PRO A 18 -0.53 13.65 -5.12
CA PRO A 18 -1.96 13.52 -5.41
C PRO A 18 -2.81 14.21 -4.34
N GLN A 19 -3.94 14.77 -4.78
CA GLN A 19 -4.78 15.76 -4.08
C GLN A 19 -5.30 15.35 -2.69
N VAL A 20 -5.01 14.14 -2.26
CA VAL A 20 -5.46 13.59 -0.99
C VAL A 20 -4.26 13.16 -0.17
N LEU A 21 -4.27 13.63 1.08
CA LEU A 21 -3.28 13.40 2.10
C LEU A 21 -3.82 12.38 3.10
N LEU A 22 -2.90 11.78 3.84
CA LEU A 22 -3.27 11.08 5.07
C LEU A 22 -3.04 12.01 6.26
N LEU A 23 -4.06 12.13 7.10
CA LEU A 23 -3.98 12.81 8.38
C LEU A 23 -3.99 11.78 9.50
N GLU A 24 -2.97 11.82 10.34
CA GLU A 24 -2.92 11.09 11.60
C GLU A 24 -3.28 12.03 12.74
N GLU A 25 -4.37 11.73 13.45
CA GLU A 25 -4.79 12.48 14.63
C GLU A 25 -5.12 11.50 15.77
N GLY A 26 -4.33 11.57 16.85
CA GLY A 26 -4.41 10.59 17.94
C GLY A 26 -4.07 9.18 17.44
N ASN A 27 -5.04 8.27 17.49
CA ASN A 27 -4.92 6.89 17.00
C ASN A 27 -5.75 6.64 15.73
N SER A 28 -6.24 7.69 15.10
CA SER A 28 -7.11 7.63 13.92
C SER A 28 -6.40 8.17 12.68
N TRP A 29 -6.75 7.59 11.54
CA TRP A 29 -6.25 7.99 10.23
C TRP A 29 -7.41 8.42 9.36
N TYR A 30 -7.22 9.51 8.63
CA TYR A 30 -8.23 10.12 7.76
C TYR A 30 -7.64 10.39 6.38
N ALA A 31 -8.43 10.15 5.33
CA ALA A 31 -8.14 10.66 3.99
C ALA A 31 -8.69 12.09 3.90
N VAL A 32 -7.83 13.06 3.60
CA VAL A 32 -8.23 14.47 3.61
C VAL A 32 -7.69 15.23 2.41
N VAL A 33 -8.40 16.28 2.00
CA VAL A 33 -7.88 17.32 1.08
C VAL A 33 -7.65 18.60 1.87
N VAL A 34 -6.65 19.39 1.46
CA VAL A 34 -6.46 20.74 2.00
C VAL A 34 -7.38 21.69 1.24
N VAL A 35 -8.27 22.36 1.96
CA VAL A 35 -9.22 23.32 1.37
C VAL A 35 -8.76 24.77 1.54
N ASP A 36 -8.02 25.06 2.60
CA ASP A 36 -7.49 26.40 2.87
C ASP A 36 -6.24 26.32 3.76
N VAL A 37 -5.40 27.35 3.72
CA VAL A 37 -4.22 27.48 4.59
C VAL A 37 -4.24 28.89 5.18
N SER A 38 -4.13 29.00 6.51
CA SER A 38 -4.05 30.30 7.17
C SER A 38 -2.85 31.10 6.65
N SER A 39 -2.93 32.43 6.74
CA SER A 39 -1.84 33.33 6.35
C SER A 39 -0.47 32.81 6.76
N LEU A 40 0.51 32.90 5.87
CA LEU A 40 1.87 32.38 6.07
C LEU A 40 2.62 33.11 7.19
N ASP A 41 2.15 34.30 7.55
CA ASP A 41 2.67 35.09 8.66
C ASP A 41 2.01 34.73 10.00
N ALA A 42 1.00 33.85 9.99
CA ALA A 42 0.34 33.39 11.20
C ALA A 42 1.21 32.39 11.97
N GLN A 43 1.16 32.49 13.30
CA GLN A 43 1.80 31.53 14.20
C GLN A 43 0.75 31.02 15.20
N PRO A 44 0.39 29.72 15.18
CA PRO A 44 0.87 28.69 14.26
C PRO A 44 0.27 28.80 12.86
N ILE A 45 0.98 28.28 11.85
CA ILE A 45 0.44 28.00 10.52
C ILE A 45 -0.55 26.84 10.66
N THR A 46 -1.73 27.00 10.09
CA THR A 46 -2.81 26.01 10.12
C THR A 46 -3.34 25.74 8.72
N ALA A 47 -3.82 24.54 8.49
CA ALA A 47 -4.59 24.19 7.30
C ALA A 47 -6.01 23.81 7.71
N THR A 48 -6.98 24.25 6.92
CA THR A 48 -8.32 23.69 6.95
C THR A 48 -8.32 22.49 6.02
N VAL A 49 -8.68 21.33 6.55
CA VAL A 49 -8.81 20.08 5.82
C VAL A 49 -10.26 19.66 5.72
N GLN A 50 -10.58 18.88 4.70
CA GLN A 50 -11.87 18.25 4.50
C GLN A 50 -11.69 16.74 4.39
N GLU A 51 -12.44 15.98 5.17
CA GLU A 51 -12.49 14.53 5.02
C GLU A 51 -13.07 14.18 3.65
N VAL A 52 -12.40 13.27 2.95
CA VAL A 52 -12.89 12.72 1.70
C VAL A 52 -13.22 11.25 1.90
N ALA A 53 -14.42 10.86 1.49
CA ALA A 53 -14.72 9.46 1.31
C ALA A 53 -13.84 8.92 0.18
N LEU A 54 -13.10 7.86 0.47
CA LEU A 54 -12.54 7.02 -0.58
C LEU A 54 -13.74 6.32 -1.23
N ASP A 55 -14.07 6.68 -2.48
CA ASP A 55 -15.22 6.11 -3.18
C ASP A 55 -14.95 4.64 -3.52
N TYR A 56 -15.65 3.74 -2.81
CA TYR A 56 -15.67 2.29 -3.06
C TYR A 56 -16.99 1.82 -3.69
N SER A 57 -17.83 2.74 -4.19
CA SER A 57 -19.25 2.47 -4.46
C SER A 57 -19.55 1.54 -5.64
N ASN A 58 -18.55 1.09 -6.40
CA ASN A 58 -18.70 -0.07 -7.29
C ASN A 58 -18.43 -1.38 -6.53
N ARG A 59 -19.43 -1.81 -5.76
CA ARG A 59 -19.50 -3.16 -5.20
C ARG A 59 -19.81 -4.17 -6.33
N TYR A 60 -19.16 -5.34 -6.29
CA TYR A 60 -19.20 -6.47 -7.26
C TYR A 60 -18.36 -6.23 -8.54
N SER A 61 -17.41 -7.07 -8.98
CA SER A 61 -17.20 -8.52 -8.92
C SER A 61 -15.69 -8.84 -9.01
N ALA A 62 -15.30 -10.12 -9.00
CA ALA A 62 -13.93 -10.63 -8.82
C ALA A 62 -12.89 -10.30 -9.93
N GLU A 63 -13.16 -9.35 -10.81
CA GLU A 63 -12.25 -8.94 -11.87
C GLU A 63 -11.85 -7.49 -11.64
N LYS A 64 -10.52 -7.24 -11.61
CA LYS A 64 -9.80 -6.04 -12.08
C LYS A 64 -8.86 -5.40 -11.05
N THR A 65 -7.60 -5.81 -11.15
CA THR A 65 -6.42 -5.06 -10.71
C THR A 65 -6.24 -3.76 -11.54
N GLU A 66 -6.74 -3.73 -12.78
CA GLU A 66 -6.86 -2.53 -13.62
C GLU A 66 -7.76 -1.46 -12.97
N GLU A 67 -8.85 -1.84 -12.30
CA GLU A 67 -9.75 -0.88 -11.66
C GLU A 67 -9.13 -0.24 -10.41
N TYR A 68 -8.16 -0.91 -9.77
CA TYR A 68 -7.42 -0.30 -8.66
C TYR A 68 -6.39 0.72 -9.16
N ASN A 69 -5.66 0.39 -10.23
CA ASN A 69 -4.75 1.33 -10.89
C ASN A 69 -5.54 2.47 -11.53
N ASP A 70 -6.69 2.20 -12.13
CA ASP A 70 -7.61 3.19 -12.67
C ASP A 70 -8.27 4.00 -11.55
N MET A 71 -8.58 3.43 -10.38
CA MET A 71 -9.01 4.18 -9.19
C MET A 71 -7.91 5.09 -8.68
N LEU A 72 -6.68 4.60 -8.53
CA LEU A 72 -5.53 5.44 -8.14
C LEU A 72 -5.25 6.51 -9.17
N LEU A 73 -5.30 6.19 -10.46
CA LEU A 73 -5.12 7.16 -11.53
C LEU A 73 -6.27 8.17 -11.56
N LYS A 74 -7.52 7.75 -11.35
CA LYS A 74 -8.71 8.62 -11.22
C LYS A 74 -8.63 9.49 -9.98
N TYR A 75 -8.11 8.96 -8.87
CA TYR A 75 -7.86 9.69 -7.63
C TYR A 75 -6.71 10.69 -7.75
N MET A 76 -5.62 10.30 -8.43
CA MET A 76 -4.49 11.16 -8.77
C MET A 76 -4.87 12.25 -9.78
N LYS A 77 -5.88 12.00 -10.63
CA LYS A 77 -6.39 12.91 -11.68
C LYS A 77 -7.70 13.63 -11.34
N MET A 78 -8.31 13.31 -10.20
CA MET A 78 -9.56 13.93 -9.77
C MET A 78 -9.32 15.43 -9.64
N ASP A 79 -10.24 16.27 -10.09
CA ASP A 79 -10.26 17.70 -9.77
C ASP A 79 -10.91 17.84 -8.38
N PRO A 80 -10.45 18.71 -7.47
CA PRO A 80 -11.11 18.91 -6.17
C PRO A 80 -12.60 19.29 -6.31
N SER A 81 -13.00 19.83 -7.46
CA SER A 81 -14.41 20.13 -7.79
C SER A 81 -15.24 18.91 -8.22
N CYS A 82 -14.59 17.78 -8.54
CA CYS A 82 -15.23 16.51 -8.90
C CYS A 82 -15.46 15.57 -7.71
N LEU A 83 -14.97 15.93 -6.53
CA LEU A 83 -15.35 15.27 -5.27
C LEU A 83 -16.83 15.57 -5.00
N PRO A 84 -17.69 14.55 -4.82
CA PRO A 84 -19.12 14.77 -4.67
C PRO A 84 -19.40 15.63 -3.43
N ARG A 85 -19.87 16.86 -3.63
CA ARG A 85 -20.66 17.61 -2.63
C ARG A 85 -22.07 16.99 -2.60
N PRO A 86 -22.69 16.82 -1.43
CA PRO A 86 -22.57 15.54 -0.73
C PRO A 86 -23.91 14.96 -0.25
N LEU A 87 -23.84 13.72 0.20
CA LEU A 87 -24.49 13.30 1.44
C LEU A 87 -24.08 14.25 2.59
N ASN A 88 -24.67 15.45 2.73
CA ASN A 88 -24.38 16.49 3.75
C ASN A 88 -22.90 16.95 3.81
N GLU A 89 -22.61 18.26 3.86
CA GLU A 89 -21.23 18.75 3.65
C GLU A 89 -20.25 18.06 4.61
N PRO A 90 -19.27 17.26 4.12
CA PRO A 90 -18.40 16.52 5.01
C PRO A 90 -17.63 17.52 5.88
N PRO A 91 -17.47 17.22 7.18
CA PRO A 91 -16.95 18.18 8.13
C PRO A 91 -15.55 18.63 7.72
N THR A 92 -15.32 19.94 7.84
CA THR A 92 -13.98 20.51 7.76
C THR A 92 -13.46 20.80 9.17
N TRP A 93 -12.16 20.70 9.36
CA TRP A 93 -11.51 21.08 10.61
C TRP A 93 -10.11 21.62 10.37
N THR A 94 -9.58 22.29 11.38
CA THR A 94 -8.28 22.94 11.31
C THR A 94 -7.22 22.07 11.95
N VAL A 95 -6.14 21.83 11.21
CA VAL A 95 -4.95 21.11 11.69
C VAL A 95 -3.76 22.07 11.75
N SER A 96 -2.94 21.93 12.78
CA SER A 96 -1.72 22.73 12.91
C SER A 96 -0.62 22.17 12.02
N LEU A 97 -0.04 22.99 11.16
CA LEU A 97 1.08 22.62 10.28
C LEU A 97 2.45 22.97 10.88
N SER A 98 2.46 23.78 11.93
CA SER A 98 3.67 24.21 12.63
C SER A 98 3.44 24.09 14.14
N GLY A 99 4.02 23.06 14.76
CA GLY A 99 3.85 22.79 16.18
C GLY A 99 3.80 21.30 16.47
N SER A 100 4.00 20.95 17.73
CA SER A 100 4.03 19.56 18.21
C SER A 100 2.65 19.00 18.58
N SER A 101 1.56 19.68 18.22
CA SER A 101 0.23 19.36 18.72
C SER A 101 -0.80 19.21 17.61
N ALA A 102 -1.27 17.96 17.49
CA ALA A 102 -2.51 17.46 16.89
C ALA A 102 -2.62 17.55 15.36
N GLY A 103 -2.10 16.52 14.67
CA GLY A 103 -2.33 16.25 13.25
C GLY A 103 -1.05 16.16 12.44
N ASN A 104 -0.57 14.95 12.14
CA ASN A 104 0.51 14.78 11.15
C ASN A 104 -0.12 14.59 9.77
N LEU A 105 0.15 15.52 8.85
CA LEU A 105 -0.21 15.34 7.44
C LEU A 105 0.92 14.63 6.70
N PHE A 106 0.55 13.69 5.84
CA PHE A 106 1.47 12.92 5.01
C PHE A 106 1.09 13.06 3.54
N CYS A 107 2.10 13.28 2.71
CA CYS A 107 2.00 13.25 1.25
C CYS A 107 2.73 12.02 0.66
N ASP A 108 2.73 11.93 -0.67
CA ASP A 108 3.26 10.78 -1.41
C ASP A 108 2.62 9.46 -0.93
N VAL A 109 1.29 9.51 -0.77
CA VAL A 109 0.48 8.41 -0.25
C VAL A 109 0.42 7.30 -1.29
N THR A 110 0.77 6.08 -0.87
CA THR A 110 0.73 4.89 -1.70
C THR A 110 -0.41 3.96 -1.31
N SER A 111 -0.69 3.00 -2.19
CA SER A 111 -1.61 1.89 -1.95
C SER A 111 -1.39 1.16 -0.61
N PRO A 112 -0.16 0.71 -0.29
CA PRO A 112 0.15 0.17 1.03
C PRO A 112 -0.23 1.07 2.20
N ASP A 113 0.00 2.38 2.09
CA ASP A 113 -0.28 3.33 3.15
C ASP A 113 -1.79 3.39 3.43
N VAL A 114 -2.62 3.47 2.39
CA VAL A 114 -4.09 3.44 2.51
C VAL A 114 -4.56 2.14 3.16
N VAL A 115 -4.09 0.99 2.67
CA VAL A 115 -4.51 -0.32 3.20
C VAL A 115 -4.08 -0.49 4.66
N ALA A 116 -2.87 -0.09 5.01
CA ALA A 116 -2.33 -0.25 6.36
C ALA A 116 -3.03 0.68 7.36
N ARG A 117 -3.22 1.95 7.00
CA ARG A 117 -3.63 3.01 7.92
C ARG A 117 -5.13 3.23 7.95
N LEU A 118 -5.78 3.33 6.79
CA LEU A 118 -7.22 3.58 6.70
C LEU A 118 -8.03 2.29 6.79
N GLU A 119 -7.63 1.25 6.05
CA GLU A 119 -8.36 -0.03 6.03
C GLU A 119 -7.97 -0.96 7.19
N ARG A 120 -7.03 -0.54 8.05
CA ARG A 120 -6.51 -1.35 9.17
C ARG A 120 -6.06 -2.74 8.71
N GLY A 121 -5.44 -2.79 7.54
CA GLY A 121 -4.98 -4.02 6.91
C GLY A 121 -6.07 -4.85 6.23
N LYS A 122 -7.32 -4.40 6.14
CA LYS A 122 -8.38 -5.09 5.39
C LYS A 122 -8.24 -4.83 3.90
N CYS A 123 -7.22 -5.41 3.30
CA CYS A 123 -7.03 -5.33 1.86
C CYS A 123 -8.15 -6.09 1.17
N TRP A 124 -8.90 -5.41 0.31
CA TRP A 124 -9.97 -6.01 -0.47
C TRP A 124 -9.46 -6.99 -1.56
N PHE A 125 -8.19 -6.89 -1.95
CA PHE A 125 -7.59 -7.75 -2.98
C PHE A 125 -7.13 -9.10 -2.42
N CYS A 126 -6.36 -9.09 -1.32
CA CYS A 126 -5.89 -10.32 -0.66
C CYS A 126 -6.70 -10.69 0.58
N TYR A 127 -7.79 -9.98 0.87
CA TYR A 127 -8.62 -10.16 2.08
C TYR A 127 -7.85 -10.09 3.40
N GLY A 128 -6.75 -9.35 3.43
CA GLY A 128 -5.92 -9.18 4.61
C GLY A 128 -4.77 -10.18 4.76
N THR A 129 -4.66 -11.18 3.87
CA THR A 129 -3.63 -12.23 3.94
C THR A 129 -2.23 -11.74 3.57
N ARG A 130 -2.12 -10.58 2.91
CA ARG A 130 -0.86 -9.97 2.38
C ARG A 130 -0.16 -10.75 1.27
N GLU A 131 -0.68 -11.90 0.92
CA GLU A 131 -0.21 -12.71 -0.20
C GLU A 131 -1.35 -12.98 -1.18
N ILE A 132 -0.99 -13.35 -2.40
CA ILE A 132 -1.93 -13.76 -3.44
C ILE A 132 -1.41 -15.03 -4.08
N CYS A 133 -2.30 -15.98 -4.37
CA CYS A 133 -1.98 -17.14 -5.18
C CYS A 133 -2.20 -16.79 -6.66
N ALA A 134 -1.12 -16.69 -7.45
CA ALA A 134 -1.22 -16.35 -8.88
C ALA A 134 -2.18 -17.27 -9.65
N GLY A 135 -2.12 -18.58 -9.40
CA GLY A 135 -2.94 -19.57 -10.10
C GLY A 135 -4.43 -19.56 -9.73
N CYS A 136 -4.81 -19.11 -8.51
CA CYS A 136 -6.21 -19.09 -8.07
C CYS A 136 -6.93 -17.76 -8.34
N THR A 137 -6.22 -16.74 -8.86
CA THR A 137 -6.83 -15.46 -9.26
C THR A 137 -7.76 -15.55 -10.48
N ARG A 138 -8.02 -16.75 -11.02
CA ARG A 138 -8.80 -16.98 -12.26
C ARG A 138 -8.28 -16.17 -13.48
N GLY A 139 -7.03 -15.77 -13.49
CA GLY A 139 -6.43 -15.09 -14.66
C GLY A 139 -6.73 -13.59 -14.77
N VAL A 140 -7.05 -12.90 -13.66
CA VAL A 140 -7.26 -11.44 -13.61
C VAL A 140 -5.92 -10.64 -13.72
N ALA A 141 -4.85 -11.35 -14.02
CA ALA A 141 -3.46 -10.90 -14.14
C ALA A 141 -3.13 -10.28 -15.52
N GLN A 142 -4.06 -9.57 -16.15
CA GLN A 142 -3.85 -9.11 -17.55
C GLN A 142 -2.83 -7.96 -17.68
N GLU A 143 -2.55 -7.21 -16.61
CA GLU A 143 -1.48 -6.19 -16.59
C GLU A 143 -0.32 -6.51 -15.62
N PHE A 144 -0.55 -7.40 -14.67
CA PHE A 144 0.47 -7.90 -13.76
C PHE A 144 0.82 -9.29 -14.28
N ASP A 145 1.88 -9.41 -15.08
CA ASP A 145 2.34 -10.67 -15.73
C ASP A 145 2.74 -11.74 -14.70
N LEU A 146 1.92 -12.04 -13.70
CA LEU A 146 2.25 -12.96 -12.64
C LEU A 146 2.50 -14.32 -13.24
N PHE A 147 3.67 -14.87 -12.93
CA PHE A 147 3.98 -16.26 -13.17
C PHE A 147 2.86 -17.14 -12.58
N MET A 148 2.07 -17.77 -13.46
CA MET A 148 0.81 -18.44 -13.11
C MET A 148 1.02 -19.90 -12.69
N SER A 149 1.74 -20.12 -11.59
CA SER A 149 1.66 -21.39 -10.89
C SER A 149 0.58 -21.34 -9.81
N CYS A 150 -0.23 -22.40 -9.73
CA CYS A 150 -1.08 -22.65 -8.57
C CYS A 150 -0.21 -23.02 -7.37
N GLY A 151 -0.63 -22.66 -6.16
CA GLY A 151 0.09 -22.99 -4.92
C GLY A 151 1.35 -22.16 -4.71
N THR A 152 1.36 -20.90 -5.17
CA THR A 152 2.50 -20.00 -5.02
C THR A 152 2.05 -18.72 -4.35
N ASP A 153 2.52 -18.50 -3.13
CA ASP A 153 2.24 -17.29 -2.37
C ASP A 153 3.16 -16.16 -2.83
N LEU A 154 2.55 -15.14 -3.43
CA LEU A 154 3.21 -13.93 -3.90
C LEU A 154 2.82 -12.75 -3.03
N ALA A 155 3.77 -11.86 -2.75
CA ALA A 155 3.48 -10.60 -2.07
C ALA A 155 2.36 -9.81 -2.79
N CYS A 156 1.32 -9.42 -2.04
CA CYS A 156 0.20 -8.65 -2.57
C CYS A 156 0.64 -7.22 -2.95
N PRO A 157 0.49 -6.76 -4.19
CA PRO A 157 0.96 -5.44 -4.63
C PRO A 157 0.26 -4.28 -3.90
N ASN A 158 -1.01 -4.45 -3.52
CA ASN A 158 -1.76 -3.42 -2.80
C ASN A 158 -1.34 -3.31 -1.33
N CYS A 159 -0.89 -4.42 -0.73
CA CYS A 159 -0.42 -4.42 0.65
C CYS A 159 1.05 -4.04 0.75
N MET A 160 1.88 -4.55 -0.16
CA MET A 160 3.34 -4.51 -0.04
C MET A 160 3.99 -3.45 -0.93
N GLY A 161 3.28 -3.03 -1.99
CA GLY A 161 3.80 -2.19 -3.05
C GLY A 161 4.13 -3.00 -4.30
N ILE A 162 4.01 -2.36 -5.46
CA ILE A 162 4.17 -3.01 -6.78
C ILE A 162 5.59 -3.56 -6.96
N ASP A 163 6.62 -2.82 -6.55
CA ASP A 163 8.01 -3.20 -6.72
C ASP A 163 8.34 -4.48 -5.91
N ILE A 164 7.92 -4.52 -4.65
CA ILE A 164 8.09 -5.70 -3.78
C ILE A 164 7.40 -6.93 -4.36
N ALA A 165 6.19 -6.76 -4.91
CA ALA A 165 5.44 -7.83 -5.55
C ALA A 165 6.13 -8.33 -6.84
N LEU A 166 6.70 -7.44 -7.65
CA LEU A 166 7.44 -7.80 -8.87
C LEU A 166 8.77 -8.51 -8.56
N GLU A 167 9.49 -8.07 -7.53
CA GLU A 167 10.66 -8.79 -7.03
C GLU A 167 10.27 -10.20 -6.55
N ASP A 168 9.14 -10.33 -5.84
CA ASP A 168 8.71 -11.62 -5.29
C ASP A 168 8.30 -12.58 -6.40
N LYS A 169 7.62 -12.05 -7.43
CA LYS A 169 7.35 -12.77 -8.67
C LYS A 169 8.64 -13.27 -9.32
N THR A 170 9.65 -12.41 -9.46
CA THR A 170 10.94 -12.76 -10.07
C THR A 170 11.65 -13.86 -9.28
N PHE A 171 11.60 -13.78 -7.95
CA PHE A 171 12.11 -14.82 -7.07
C PHE A 171 11.36 -16.15 -7.27
N GLN A 172 10.02 -16.12 -7.29
CA GLN A 172 9.18 -17.30 -7.48
C GLN A 172 9.38 -17.96 -8.85
N GLN A 173 9.58 -17.18 -9.91
CA GLN A 173 9.94 -17.69 -11.24
C GLN A 173 11.24 -18.51 -11.21
N ARG A 174 12.24 -18.07 -10.43
CA ARG A 174 13.50 -18.81 -10.25
C ARG A 174 13.30 -20.07 -9.41
N LEU A 175 12.47 -20.00 -8.37
CA LEU A 175 12.19 -21.13 -7.49
C LEU A 175 11.44 -22.26 -8.22
N LEU A 176 10.46 -21.91 -9.07
CA LEU A 176 9.51 -22.85 -9.68
C LEU A 176 9.81 -23.22 -11.15
N GLY A 177 10.77 -22.56 -11.80
CA GLY A 177 11.09 -22.81 -13.21
C GLY A 177 11.46 -24.27 -13.51
N TYR A 178 11.11 -24.73 -14.73
CA TYR A 178 11.35 -26.09 -15.25
C TYR A 178 12.83 -26.51 -15.35
N ALA A 179 13.77 -25.62 -15.02
CA ALA A 179 15.20 -25.90 -14.87
C ALA A 179 15.57 -25.79 -13.38
N ARG A 180 15.40 -26.89 -12.62
CA ARG A 180 15.81 -27.06 -11.22
C ARG A 180 17.31 -26.75 -10.97
N PRO A 181 17.73 -26.21 -9.80
CA PRO A 181 17.78 -24.76 -9.56
C PRO A 181 19.11 -24.28 -8.91
N ASN A 182 19.37 -22.96 -8.94
CA ASN A 182 20.41 -22.32 -8.13
C ASN A 182 19.83 -21.54 -6.93
N VAL A 183 18.55 -21.76 -6.56
CA VAL A 183 17.98 -21.14 -5.35
C VAL A 183 18.33 -22.03 -4.16
N THR A 184 18.85 -21.43 -3.09
CA THR A 184 19.23 -22.10 -1.85
C THR A 184 18.23 -21.82 -0.72
N ALA A 185 18.21 -22.67 0.32
CA ALA A 185 17.44 -22.42 1.53
C ALA A 185 17.80 -21.05 2.18
N HIS A 186 19.08 -20.66 2.08
CA HIS A 186 19.54 -19.34 2.53
C HIS A 186 18.87 -18.19 1.76
N GLU A 187 18.81 -18.28 0.43
CA GLU A 187 18.12 -17.25 -0.39
C GLU A 187 16.63 -17.17 -0.08
N ILE A 188 15.95 -18.30 0.18
CA ILE A 188 14.55 -18.28 0.61
C ILE A 188 14.39 -17.50 1.92
N ARG A 189 15.27 -17.76 2.90
CA ARG A 189 15.22 -17.06 4.20
C ARG A 189 15.54 -15.57 4.09
N GLU A 190 16.50 -15.20 3.25
CA GLU A 190 16.77 -13.78 2.96
C GLU A 190 15.57 -13.11 2.28
N ARG A 191 14.87 -13.82 1.37
CA ARG A 191 13.63 -13.30 0.77
C ARG A 191 12.52 -13.15 1.82
N THR A 192 12.31 -14.13 2.70
CA THR A 192 11.35 -14.04 3.82
C THR A 192 11.66 -12.82 4.70
N LYS A 193 12.94 -12.61 5.05
CA LYS A 193 13.39 -11.47 5.87
C LYS A 193 13.09 -10.13 5.19
N HIS A 194 13.36 -10.02 3.88
CA HIS A 194 13.05 -8.82 3.10
C HIS A 194 11.55 -8.50 3.09
N LEU A 195 10.70 -9.51 2.85
CA LEU A 195 9.24 -9.32 2.86
C LEU A 195 8.73 -8.94 4.25
N ASN A 196 9.25 -9.56 5.31
CA ASN A 196 8.87 -9.24 6.69
C ASN A 196 9.38 -7.85 7.13
N ALA A 197 10.52 -7.38 6.64
CA ALA A 197 10.95 -6.00 6.86
C ALA A 197 9.95 -5.01 6.27
N ARG A 198 9.46 -5.28 5.04
CA ARG A 198 8.42 -4.46 4.42
C ARG A 198 7.09 -4.50 5.18
N LEU A 199 6.68 -5.66 5.70
CA LEU A 199 5.49 -5.77 6.55
C LEU A 199 5.64 -4.91 7.82
N ALA A 200 6.81 -4.93 8.44
CA ALA A 200 7.09 -4.16 9.65
C ALA A 200 7.03 -2.64 9.40
N GLU A 201 7.55 -2.15 8.27
CA GLU A 201 7.42 -0.73 7.88
C GLU A 201 5.96 -0.27 7.82
N LEU A 202 5.08 -1.16 7.38
CA LEU A 202 3.65 -0.92 7.23
C LEU A 202 2.86 -1.19 8.52
N GLY A 203 3.53 -1.62 9.59
CA GLY A 203 2.91 -1.92 10.88
C GLY A 203 2.17 -3.26 10.92
N TYR A 204 2.48 -4.18 10.02
CA TYR A 204 1.91 -5.53 10.02
C TYR A 204 2.77 -6.51 10.83
N PRO A 205 2.17 -7.56 11.42
CA PRO A 205 2.93 -8.65 12.00
C PRO A 205 3.73 -9.41 10.93
N PRO A 206 4.86 -10.03 11.30
CA PRO A 206 5.62 -10.87 10.38
C PRO A 206 4.80 -12.11 9.99
N MET A 207 5.06 -12.61 8.80
CA MET A 207 4.44 -13.80 8.24
C MET A 207 5.48 -14.90 7.98
N ARG A 208 4.99 -16.13 7.95
CA ARG A 208 5.73 -17.25 7.37
C ARG A 208 5.42 -17.25 5.88
N TRP A 209 6.46 -17.19 5.07
CA TRP A 209 6.32 -17.22 3.63
C TRP A 209 6.62 -18.64 3.16
N ARG A 210 7.86 -18.91 2.78
CA ARG A 210 8.31 -20.20 2.24
C ARG A 210 9.27 -20.92 3.17
N ASP A 211 9.03 -20.80 4.46
CA ASP A 211 9.94 -21.30 5.48
C ASP A 211 9.99 -22.83 5.45
N ALA A 212 8.86 -23.48 5.12
CA ALA A 212 8.77 -24.94 4.98
C ALA A 212 9.65 -25.46 3.84
N GLU A 213 9.64 -24.80 2.68
CA GLU A 213 10.48 -25.17 1.54
C GLU A 213 11.97 -25.03 1.87
N ALA A 214 12.36 -23.97 2.58
CA ALA A 214 13.73 -23.80 3.04
C ALA A 214 14.16 -24.92 4.02
N ASP A 215 13.27 -25.30 4.94
CA ASP A 215 13.53 -26.35 5.92
C ASP A 215 13.61 -27.73 5.25
N GLU A 216 12.78 -28.01 4.25
CA GLU A 216 12.84 -29.24 3.44
C GLU A 216 14.16 -29.34 2.67
N MET A 217 14.62 -28.24 2.07
CA MET A 217 15.90 -28.18 1.35
C MET A 217 17.10 -28.43 2.27
N ASP A 218 17.11 -27.86 3.47
CA ASP A 218 18.16 -28.11 4.46
C ASP A 218 18.17 -29.58 4.90
N ALA A 219 17.00 -30.15 5.15
CA ALA A 219 16.88 -31.56 5.52
C ALA A 219 17.38 -32.49 4.40
N GLU A 220 17.11 -32.16 3.14
CA GLU A 220 17.64 -32.91 1.99
C GLU A 220 19.16 -32.78 1.84
N ALA A 221 19.71 -31.58 2.04
CA ALA A 221 21.16 -31.35 2.02
C ALA A 221 21.88 -32.15 3.11
N GLN A 222 21.32 -32.21 4.32
CA GLN A 222 21.86 -33.00 5.43
C GLN A 222 21.84 -34.51 5.14
N ARG A 223 20.74 -35.04 4.56
CA ARG A 223 20.65 -36.45 4.15
C ARG A 223 21.66 -36.84 3.07
N THR A 224 22.05 -35.90 2.21
CA THR A 224 23.00 -36.14 1.12
C THR A 224 24.45 -36.14 1.60
N GLN A 225 24.73 -35.60 2.79
CA GLN A 225 26.06 -35.52 3.40
C GLN A 225 26.36 -36.66 4.39
N SER A 226 25.35 -37.44 4.78
CA SER A 226 25.45 -38.59 5.70
C SER A 226 25.59 -39.92 4.95
#